data_AF-A0AAW8ZYL8-F1
#
_entry.id   AF-A0AAW8ZYL8-F1
#
_cell.length_a   1.000
_cell.length_b   1.000
_cell.length_c   1.000
_cell.angle_alpha   90.00
_cell.angle_beta   90.00
_cell.angle_gamma   90.00
#
_symmetry.space_group_name_H-M   'P 1'
#
loop_
_entity.id
_entity.type
_entity.pdbx_description
1 polymer ?
#
loop_
_entity_poly.entity_id
_entity_poly.type
_entity_poly.pdbx_seq_one_letter_code
_entity_poly.pdbx_strand_id
1 'polypeptide(L)'
;MTALLTFVAVISALLSMFSVLFVFIQDLPTTVFILKRAIKLTFSEKEQEKSIMETTDFLNEYFKKTASKVVSSSDRELIKELDLSKVDVTEFKIKMKEAISNKETRFISEDIVKKMTTNYKSFNFVNLIVNDTRSMANDKAILFKKYTDLVKDNKMTKEEYMKKVWGLKGQSRKQAKARILQIERNIKNDKKNNVLPFAKNFVKEKWQNVAKEMYLISSKTELA
;
A
#
# COMPACT_ATOMS: atom_id res chain seq x y z
N MET A 1 -20.50 -10.70 42.83
CA MET A 1 -19.33 -11.60 42.65
C MET A 1 -19.02 -11.85 41.17
N THR A 2 -20.02 -12.11 40.32
CA THR A 2 -19.88 -12.31 38.87
C THR A 2 -19.25 -11.13 38.12
N ALA A 3 -19.66 -9.88 38.39
CA ALA A 3 -19.09 -8.70 37.71
C ALA A 3 -17.57 -8.52 37.96
N LEU A 4 -17.11 -8.79 39.19
CA LEU A 4 -15.69 -8.72 39.54
C LEU A 4 -14.89 -9.81 38.82
N LEU A 5 -15.40 -11.03 38.79
CA LEU A 5 -14.76 -12.15 38.08
C LEU A 5 -14.68 -11.89 36.57
N THR A 6 -15.75 -11.35 35.97
CA THR A 6 -15.75 -10.94 34.55
C THR A 6 -14.72 -9.84 34.28
N PHE A 7 -14.64 -8.83 35.15
CA PHE A 7 -13.68 -7.75 35.02
C PHE A 7 -12.23 -8.25 35.08
N VAL A 8 -11.92 -9.10 36.06
CA VAL A 8 -10.59 -9.72 36.21
C VAL A 8 -10.26 -10.57 34.97
N ALA A 9 -11.20 -11.39 34.48
CA ALA A 9 -10.99 -12.21 33.29
C ALA A 9 -10.69 -11.38 32.04
N VAL A 10 -11.39 -10.25 31.85
CA VAL A 10 -11.13 -9.33 30.72
C VAL A 10 -9.74 -8.70 30.82
N ILE A 11 -9.35 -8.23 32.02
CA ILE A 11 -8.00 -7.67 32.22
C ILE A 11 -6.93 -8.73 31.95
N SER A 12 -7.09 -9.94 32.49
CA SER A 12 -6.15 -11.03 32.25
C SER A 12 -6.03 -11.40 30.76
N ALA A 13 -7.15 -11.40 30.02
CA ALA A 13 -7.13 -11.63 28.58
C ALA A 13 -6.39 -10.51 27.82
N LEU A 14 -6.63 -9.24 28.17
CA LEU A 14 -5.95 -8.10 27.57
C LEU A 14 -4.44 -8.11 27.85
N LEU A 15 -4.05 -8.42 29.10
CA LEU A 15 -2.65 -8.56 29.49
C LEU A 15 -1.97 -9.72 28.76
N SER A 16 -2.64 -10.87 28.66
CA SER A 16 -2.12 -12.03 27.94
C SER A 16 -1.89 -11.70 26.47
N MET A 17 -2.86 -11.05 25.82
CA MET A 17 -2.71 -10.60 24.44
C MET A 17 -1.56 -9.59 24.30
N PHE A 18 -1.46 -8.60 25.20
CA PHE A 18 -0.35 -7.66 25.21
C PHE A 18 1.00 -8.37 25.32
N SER A 19 1.14 -9.33 26.24
CA SER A 19 2.38 -10.08 26.44
C SER A 19 2.76 -10.88 25.20
N VAL A 20 1.80 -11.55 24.55
CA VAL A 20 2.06 -12.28 23.31
C VAL A 20 2.57 -11.34 22.21
N LEU A 21 1.92 -10.18 22.03
CA LEU A 21 2.37 -9.20 21.03
C LEU A 21 3.77 -8.65 21.34
N PHE A 22 4.03 -8.34 22.60
CA PHE A 22 5.31 -7.81 23.03
C PHE A 22 6.45 -8.80 22.80
N VAL A 23 6.22 -10.12 22.98
CA VAL A 23 7.24 -11.15 22.69
C VAL A 23 7.67 -11.13 21.23
N PHE A 24 6.74 -10.91 20.29
CA PHE A 24 7.05 -10.87 18.86
C PHE A 24 7.62 -9.54 18.37
N ILE A 25 7.25 -8.43 19.00
CA ILE A 25 7.63 -7.08 18.55
C ILE A 25 8.86 -6.56 19.30
N GLN A 26 8.99 -6.90 20.59
CA GLN A 26 10.06 -6.47 21.49
C GLN A 26 10.23 -4.93 21.57
N ASP A 27 9.20 -4.17 21.21
CA ASP A 27 9.15 -2.72 21.29
C ASP A 27 7.80 -2.28 21.89
N LEU A 28 7.87 -1.73 23.10
CA LEU A 28 6.69 -1.33 23.88
C LEU A 28 5.85 -0.25 23.15
N PRO A 29 6.43 0.86 22.63
CA PRO A 29 5.66 1.85 21.90
C PRO A 29 4.93 1.28 20.67
N THR A 30 5.58 0.39 19.92
CA THR A 30 4.99 -0.25 18.74
C THR A 30 3.90 -1.23 19.12
N THR A 31 4.08 -2.01 20.20
CA THR A 31 3.06 -2.93 20.73
C THR A 31 1.79 -2.18 21.14
N VAL A 32 1.94 -1.08 21.89
CA VAL A 32 0.81 -0.21 22.28
C VAL A 32 0.14 0.42 21.05
N PHE A 33 0.93 0.83 20.06
CA PHE A 33 0.41 1.39 18.82
C PHE A 33 -0.49 0.39 18.07
N ILE A 34 -0.05 -0.86 17.92
CA ILE A 34 -0.83 -1.91 17.24
C ILE A 34 -2.16 -2.13 17.93
N LEU A 35 -2.16 -2.25 19.26
CA LEU A 35 -3.39 -2.41 20.04
C LEU A 35 -4.34 -1.23 19.88
N LYS A 36 -3.84 0.00 20.03
CA LYS A 36 -4.65 1.21 19.87
C LYS A 36 -5.22 1.32 18.46
N ARG A 37 -4.42 1.01 17.43
CA ARG A 37 -4.84 1.02 16.03
C ARG A 37 -5.91 -0.04 15.78
N ALA A 38 -5.73 -1.25 16.28
CA ALA A 38 -6.69 -2.33 16.13
C ALA A 38 -8.04 -1.98 16.76
N ILE A 39 -8.05 -1.43 17.98
CA ILE A 39 -9.27 -0.95 18.65
C ILE A 39 -9.95 0.13 17.80
N LYS A 40 -9.22 1.17 17.40
CA LYS A 40 -9.78 2.29 16.62
C LYS A 40 -10.43 1.82 15.33
N LEU A 41 -9.70 1.03 14.52
CA LEU A 41 -10.21 0.56 13.23
C LEU A 41 -11.31 -0.48 13.39
N THR A 42 -11.35 -1.25 14.48
CA THR A 42 -12.45 -2.21 14.71
C THR A 42 -13.74 -1.50 15.07
N PHE A 43 -13.69 -0.50 15.95
CA PHE A 43 -14.88 0.04 16.60
C PHE A 43 -15.31 1.43 16.09
N SER A 44 -14.51 2.11 15.27
CA SER A 44 -14.86 3.43 14.76
C SER A 44 -15.09 3.42 13.25
N GLU A 45 -16.35 3.57 12.83
CA GLU A 45 -16.74 3.72 11.43
C GLU A 45 -16.01 4.89 10.77
N LYS A 46 -15.89 6.03 11.47
CA LYS A 46 -15.14 7.19 11.00
C LYS A 46 -13.68 6.87 10.67
N GLU A 47 -13.00 6.09 11.50
CA GLU A 47 -11.61 5.67 11.24
C GLU A 47 -11.54 4.64 10.10
N GLN A 48 -12.55 3.77 9.97
CA GLN A 48 -12.66 2.83 8.85
C GLN A 48 -12.85 3.57 7.51
N GLU A 49 -13.77 4.53 7.45
CA GLU A 49 -14.02 5.36 6.27
C GLU A 49 -12.79 6.14 5.86
N LYS A 50 -12.13 6.79 6.84
CA LYS A 50 -10.86 7.48 6.60
C LYS A 50 -9.79 6.52 6.04
N SER A 51 -9.67 5.33 6.61
CA SER A 51 -8.72 4.32 6.11
C SER A 51 -9.06 3.85 4.69
N ILE A 52 -10.35 3.73 4.33
CA ILE A 52 -10.80 3.38 2.97
C ILE A 52 -10.45 4.49 1.99
N MET A 53 -10.74 5.74 2.34
CA MET A 53 -10.44 6.91 1.51
C MET A 53 -8.93 7.04 1.26
N GLU A 54 -8.11 7.02 2.32
CA GLU A 54 -6.65 7.09 2.21
C GLU A 54 -6.07 5.93 1.37
N THR A 55 -6.64 4.73 1.51
CA THR A 55 -6.24 3.57 0.70
C THR A 55 -6.64 3.76 -0.76
N THR A 56 -7.82 4.31 -1.02
CA THR A 56 -8.33 4.58 -2.37
C THR A 56 -7.44 5.60 -3.08
N ASP A 57 -7.09 6.69 -2.40
CA ASP A 57 -6.20 7.71 -2.94
C ASP A 57 -4.82 7.15 -3.24
N PHE A 58 -4.24 6.40 -2.29
CA PHE A 58 -2.95 5.74 -2.48
C PHE A 58 -2.96 4.78 -3.67
N LEU A 59 -3.98 3.93 -3.78
CA LEU A 59 -4.10 2.98 -4.89
C LEU A 59 -4.25 3.71 -6.22
N ASN A 60 -5.06 4.77 -6.30
CA ASN A 60 -5.22 5.57 -7.51
C ASN A 60 -3.92 6.27 -7.93
N GLU A 61 -3.18 6.84 -6.98
CA GLU A 61 -1.86 7.43 -7.25
C GLU A 61 -0.87 6.37 -7.75
N TYR A 62 -0.87 5.20 -7.11
CA TYR A 62 -0.02 4.08 -7.50
C TYR A 62 -0.37 3.56 -8.90
N PHE A 63 -1.66 3.44 -9.22
CA PHE A 63 -2.14 3.06 -10.54
C PHE A 63 -1.73 4.08 -11.60
N LYS A 64 -1.93 5.39 -11.35
CA LYS A 64 -1.49 6.46 -12.25
C LYS A 64 0.02 6.37 -12.53
N LYS A 65 0.83 6.22 -11.48
CA LYS A 65 2.29 6.05 -11.62
C LYS A 65 2.67 4.81 -12.42
N THR A 66 1.96 3.70 -12.21
CA THR A 66 2.20 2.45 -12.95
C THR A 66 1.78 2.58 -14.40
N ALA A 67 0.63 3.21 -14.66
CA ALA A 67 0.12 3.47 -15.99
C ALA A 67 1.07 4.37 -16.80
N SER A 68 1.58 5.45 -16.22
CA SER A 68 2.60 6.30 -16.86
C SER A 68 3.87 5.53 -17.22
N LYS A 69 4.27 4.57 -16.39
CA LYS A 69 5.41 3.70 -16.70
C LYS A 69 5.12 2.75 -17.85
N VAL A 70 3.94 2.13 -17.86
CA VAL A 70 3.51 1.23 -18.93
C VAL A 70 3.43 1.95 -20.29
N VAL A 71 2.84 3.16 -20.33
CA VAL A 71 2.76 3.96 -21.56
C VAL A 71 4.15 4.34 -22.09
N SER A 72 5.13 4.51 -21.20
CA SER A 72 6.51 4.86 -21.56
C SER A 72 7.43 3.65 -21.85
N SER A 73 6.97 2.42 -21.62
CA SER A 73 7.68 1.18 -21.99
C SER A 73 7.74 0.99 -23.51
N SER A 74 8.66 0.15 -24.00
CA SER A 74 8.74 -0.13 -25.44
C SER A 74 7.59 -1.03 -25.92
N ASP A 75 7.13 -0.84 -27.16
CA ASP A 75 6.06 -1.67 -27.73
C ASP A 75 6.47 -3.14 -27.78
N ARG A 76 7.75 -3.42 -28.06
CA ARG A 76 8.29 -4.78 -28.09
C ARG A 76 8.18 -5.48 -26.73
N GLU A 77 8.44 -4.76 -25.64
CA GLU A 77 8.27 -5.31 -24.28
C GLU A 77 6.80 -5.56 -23.99
N LEU A 78 5.91 -4.62 -24.33
CA LEU A 78 4.48 -4.77 -24.07
C LEU A 78 3.84 -5.90 -24.89
N ILE A 79 4.18 -6.03 -26.17
CA ILE A 79 3.75 -7.16 -27.02
C ILE A 79 4.14 -8.48 -26.36
N LYS A 80 5.38 -8.59 -25.89
CA LYS A 80 5.90 -9.82 -25.28
C LYS A 80 5.30 -10.11 -23.90
N GLU A 81 5.09 -9.09 -23.09
CA GLU A 81 4.64 -9.24 -21.71
C GLU A 81 3.12 -9.35 -21.56
N LEU A 82 2.38 -8.66 -22.43
CA LEU A 82 0.92 -8.61 -22.41
C LEU A 82 0.28 -9.54 -23.46
N ASP A 83 1.08 -10.17 -24.32
CA ASP A 83 0.62 -11.03 -25.41
C ASP A 83 -0.40 -10.33 -26.33
N LEU A 84 -0.07 -9.09 -26.70
CA LEU A 84 -0.91 -8.22 -27.52
C LEU A 84 -0.35 -8.08 -28.93
N SER A 85 -1.23 -7.88 -29.92
CA SER A 85 -0.78 -7.51 -31.26
C SER A 85 -0.21 -6.08 -31.26
N LYS A 86 0.57 -5.73 -32.29
CA LYS A 86 1.15 -4.39 -32.45
C LYS A 86 0.07 -3.29 -32.54
N VAL A 87 -1.07 -3.60 -33.16
CA VAL A 87 -2.21 -2.67 -33.28
C VAL A 87 -2.83 -2.44 -31.90
N ASP A 88 -3.05 -3.52 -31.14
CA ASP A 88 -3.64 -3.45 -29.80
C ASP A 88 -2.74 -2.69 -28.81
N VAL A 89 -1.41 -2.84 -28.91
CA VAL A 89 -0.47 -2.08 -28.06
C VAL A 89 -0.54 -0.58 -28.33
N THR A 90 -0.74 -0.19 -29.60
CA THR A 90 -0.84 1.22 -29.98
C THR A 90 -2.12 1.83 -29.40
N GLU A 91 -3.26 1.15 -29.58
CA GLU A 91 -4.54 1.59 -29.06
C GLU A 91 -4.58 1.60 -27.52
N PHE A 92 -4.02 0.56 -26.89
CA PHE A 92 -3.87 0.46 -25.44
C PHE A 92 -3.12 1.65 -24.85
N LYS A 93 -1.99 2.04 -25.46
CA LYS A 93 -1.21 3.20 -25.02
C LYS A 93 -1.97 4.51 -25.16
N ILE A 94 -2.73 4.68 -26.25
CA ILE A 94 -3.54 5.88 -26.47
C ILE A 94 -4.60 6.00 -25.37
N LYS A 95 -5.41 4.95 -25.17
CA LYS A 95 -6.45 4.91 -24.12
C LYS A 95 -5.88 5.11 -22.72
N MET A 96 -4.75 4.49 -22.42
CA MET A 96 -4.06 4.66 -21.13
C MET A 96 -3.53 6.08 -20.96
N LYS A 97 -3.00 6.70 -22.02
CA LYS A 97 -2.52 8.08 -22.00
C LYS A 97 -3.66 9.07 -21.75
N GLU A 98 -4.81 8.87 -22.37
CA GLU A 98 -6.02 9.65 -22.12
C GLU A 98 -6.48 9.52 -20.65
N ALA A 99 -6.52 8.30 -20.13
CA ALA A 99 -6.92 8.01 -18.74
C ALA A 99 -5.97 8.62 -17.69
N ILE A 100 -4.65 8.67 -17.93
CA ILE A 100 -3.69 9.31 -17.01
C ILE A 100 -3.66 10.84 -17.14
N SER A 101 -3.96 11.38 -18.33
CA SER A 101 -3.98 12.83 -18.57
C SER A 101 -5.19 13.50 -17.94
N ASN A 102 -6.30 12.79 -17.78
CA ASN A 102 -7.46 13.28 -17.05
C ASN A 102 -7.21 13.19 -15.53
N LYS A 103 -7.19 14.35 -14.86
CA LYS A 103 -6.98 14.44 -13.40
C LYS A 103 -8.12 13.78 -12.61
N GLU A 104 -9.34 13.84 -13.13
CA GLU A 104 -10.56 13.31 -12.50
C GLU A 104 -10.69 11.79 -12.61
N THR A 105 -9.91 11.14 -13.50
CA THR A 105 -9.97 9.70 -13.65
C THR A 105 -9.50 9.01 -12.37
N ARG A 106 -10.40 8.23 -11.77
CA ARG A 106 -10.13 7.24 -10.72
C ARG A 106 -10.16 5.84 -11.34
N PHE A 107 -9.08 5.08 -11.15
CA PHE A 107 -8.93 3.68 -11.56
C PHE A 107 -9.64 2.72 -10.60
N ILE A 108 -9.79 3.11 -9.34
CA ILE A 108 -10.51 2.34 -8.33
C ILE A 108 -11.41 3.27 -7.52
N SER A 109 -12.66 2.88 -7.31
CA SER A 109 -13.62 3.61 -6.48
C SER A 109 -13.53 3.21 -5.01
N GLU A 110 -14.01 4.08 -4.13
CA GLU A 110 -14.09 3.80 -2.69
C GLU A 110 -14.99 2.60 -2.40
N ASP A 111 -16.06 2.42 -3.18
CA ASP A 111 -16.96 1.25 -3.05
C ASP A 111 -16.26 -0.08 -3.31
N ILE A 112 -15.35 -0.13 -4.29
CA ILE A 112 -14.56 -1.33 -4.56
C ILE A 112 -13.64 -1.61 -3.38
N VAL A 113 -12.97 -0.58 -2.86
CA VAL A 113 -12.10 -0.72 -1.68
C VAL A 113 -12.91 -1.15 -0.45
N LYS A 114 -14.11 -0.59 -0.23
CA LYS A 114 -15.02 -0.96 0.85
C LYS A 114 -15.50 -2.41 0.75
N LYS A 115 -15.84 -2.87 -0.46
CA LYS A 115 -16.17 -4.29 -0.69
C LYS A 115 -14.98 -5.20 -0.39
N MET A 116 -13.78 -4.82 -0.82
CA MET A 116 -12.56 -5.58 -0.51
C MET A 116 -12.30 -5.64 1.00
N THR A 117 -12.33 -4.50 1.70
CA THR A 117 -12.09 -4.48 3.16
C THR A 117 -13.12 -5.31 3.93
N THR A 118 -14.37 -5.33 3.46
CA THR A 118 -15.44 -6.16 4.03
C THR A 118 -15.18 -7.65 3.79
N ASN A 119 -14.92 -8.05 2.53
CA ASN A 119 -14.70 -9.44 2.14
C ASN A 119 -13.50 -10.06 2.85
N TYR A 120 -12.41 -9.29 3.01
CA TYR A 120 -11.21 -9.74 3.71
C TYR A 120 -11.27 -9.53 5.23
N LYS A 121 -12.39 -9.02 5.76
CA LYS A 121 -12.55 -8.68 7.18
C LYS A 121 -11.36 -7.84 7.69
N SER A 122 -10.95 -6.85 6.90
CA SER A 122 -9.73 -6.06 7.13
C SER A 122 -9.79 -5.22 8.40
N PHE A 123 -11.00 -4.92 8.90
CA PHE A 123 -11.21 -4.20 10.16
C PHE A 123 -11.56 -5.12 11.34
N ASN A 124 -11.52 -6.43 11.15
CA ASN A 124 -11.67 -7.35 12.28
C ASN A 124 -10.46 -7.22 13.22
N PHE A 125 -10.75 -7.12 14.52
CA PHE A 125 -9.74 -6.93 15.55
C PHE A 125 -8.61 -7.97 15.49
N VAL A 126 -8.94 -9.26 15.42
CA VAL A 126 -7.94 -10.33 15.39
C VAL A 126 -7.09 -10.26 14.13
N ASN A 127 -7.72 -10.01 12.97
CA ASN A 127 -6.99 -9.84 11.71
C ASN A 127 -6.02 -8.65 11.75
N LEU A 128 -6.44 -7.52 12.31
CA LEU A 128 -5.59 -6.34 12.48
C LEU A 128 -4.40 -6.66 13.39
N ILE A 129 -4.64 -7.30 14.53
CA ILE A 129 -3.59 -7.71 15.47
C ILE A 129 -2.59 -8.64 14.80
N VAL A 130 -3.05 -9.70 14.11
CA VAL A 130 -2.18 -10.68 13.45
C VAL A 130 -1.36 -10.03 12.33
N ASN A 131 -2.01 -9.25 11.46
CA ASN A 131 -1.35 -8.63 10.31
C ASN A 131 -0.32 -7.58 10.74
N ASP A 132 -0.68 -6.73 11.70
CA ASP A 132 0.23 -5.69 12.20
C ASP A 132 1.40 -6.30 12.94
N THR A 133 1.17 -7.33 13.76
CA THR A 133 2.26 -8.03 14.48
C THR A 133 3.20 -8.70 13.51
N ARG A 134 2.67 -9.41 12.50
CA ARG A 134 3.51 -10.04 11.47
C ARG A 134 4.34 -9.01 10.70
N SER A 135 3.77 -7.83 10.41
CA SER A 135 4.46 -6.73 9.74
C SER A 135 5.55 -6.13 10.63
N MET A 136 5.28 -5.99 11.93
CA MET A 136 6.16 -5.33 12.91
C MET A 136 7.09 -6.29 13.67
N ALA A 137 7.01 -7.61 13.46
CA ALA A 137 7.95 -8.59 14.00
C ALA A 137 9.35 -8.52 13.33
N ASN A 138 9.53 -7.61 12.37
CA ASN A 138 10.80 -7.32 11.73
C ASN A 138 11.37 -6.01 12.27
N ASP A 139 12.57 -6.06 12.87
CA ASP A 139 13.27 -4.88 13.42
C ASP A 139 13.38 -3.73 12.42
N LYS A 140 13.53 -4.03 11.11
CA LYS A 140 13.59 -2.99 10.07
C LYS A 140 12.25 -2.27 9.92
N ALA A 141 11.13 -2.97 10.07
CA ALA A 141 9.80 -2.37 10.02
C ALA A 141 9.56 -1.46 11.25
N ILE A 142 10.00 -1.91 12.43
CA ILE A 142 9.97 -1.11 13.67
C ILE A 142 10.80 0.18 13.49
N LEU A 143 12.03 0.05 12.99
CA LEU A 143 12.90 1.21 12.75
C LEU A 143 12.33 2.15 11.68
N PHE A 144 11.73 1.61 10.62
CA PHE A 144 11.04 2.41 9.61
C PHE A 144 9.91 3.23 10.23
N LYS A 145 9.04 2.60 11.03
CA LYS A 145 7.97 3.28 11.76
C LYS A 145 8.53 4.39 12.66
N LYS A 146 9.55 4.09 13.47
CA LYS A 146 10.19 5.06 14.36
C LYS A 146 10.71 6.28 13.59
N TYR A 147 11.35 6.07 12.44
CA TYR A 147 11.84 7.17 11.62
C TYR A 147 10.70 7.97 10.97
N THR A 148 9.63 7.31 10.53
CA THR A 148 8.44 8.00 10.00
C THR A 148 7.80 8.87 11.08
N ASP A 149 7.68 8.37 12.31
CA ASP A 149 7.11 9.13 13.44
C ASP A 149 7.98 10.35 13.77
N LEU A 150 9.31 10.21 13.76
CA LEU A 150 10.22 11.35 13.98
C LEU A 150 10.09 12.43 12.89
N VAL A 151 9.83 12.05 11.64
CA VAL A 151 9.58 13.03 10.56
C VAL A 151 8.25 13.73 10.77
N LYS A 152 7.19 13.00 11.13
CA LYS A 152 5.86 13.58 11.41
C LYS A 152 5.90 14.55 12.58
N ASP A 153 6.71 14.25 13.58
CA ASP A 153 6.95 15.10 14.76
C ASP A 153 7.88 16.29 14.49
N ASN A 154 8.36 16.49 13.25
CA ASN A 154 9.39 17.47 12.90
C ASN A 154 10.71 17.32 13.70
N LYS A 155 10.97 16.14 14.26
CA LYS A 155 12.19 15.79 15.00
C LYS A 155 13.27 15.16 14.10
N MET A 156 12.98 14.97 12.82
CA MET A 156 13.90 14.46 11.81
C MET A 156 13.61 15.10 10.45
N THR A 157 14.64 15.49 9.73
CA THR A 157 14.50 16.01 8.37
C THR A 157 14.21 14.88 7.38
N LYS A 158 13.57 15.21 6.24
CA LYS A 158 13.32 14.23 5.16
C LYS A 158 14.63 13.63 4.61
N GLU A 159 15.71 14.40 4.58
CA GLU A 159 17.02 13.92 4.11
C GLU A 159 17.62 12.88 5.06
N GLU A 160 17.58 13.14 6.37
CA GLU A 160 18.03 12.18 7.40
C GLU A 160 17.19 10.91 7.40
N TYR A 161 15.88 11.04 7.25
CA TYR A 161 14.97 9.91 7.10
C TYR A 161 15.37 9.01 5.94
N MET A 162 15.59 9.57 4.75
CA MET A 162 15.99 8.82 3.57
C MET A 162 17.33 8.11 3.76
N LYS A 163 18.31 8.78 4.40
CA LYS A 163 19.62 8.17 4.74
C LYS A 163 19.44 6.95 5.65
N LYS A 164 18.64 7.07 6.71
CA LYS A 164 18.40 5.98 7.67
C LYS A 164 17.63 4.82 7.03
N VAL A 165 16.58 5.09 6.25
CA VAL A 165 15.79 4.07 5.53
C VAL A 165 16.66 3.29 4.55
N TRP A 166 17.61 3.92 3.88
CA TRP A 166 18.51 3.22 2.94
C TRP A 166 19.61 2.42 3.62
N GLY A 167 20.09 2.88 4.78
CA GLY A 167 20.93 2.06 5.65
C GLY A 167 20.26 0.73 6.00
N LEU A 168 18.95 0.73 6.30
CA LEU A 168 18.17 -0.48 6.58
C LEU A 168 18.05 -1.44 5.37
N LYS A 169 18.12 -0.90 4.15
CA LYS A 169 18.10 -1.69 2.90
C LYS A 169 19.48 -2.26 2.52
N GLY A 170 20.52 -2.05 3.34
CA GLY A 170 21.87 -2.55 3.10
C GLY A 170 22.60 -1.83 1.96
N GLN A 171 22.16 -0.62 1.59
CA GLN A 171 22.82 0.18 0.56
C GLN A 171 23.94 1.01 1.19
N SER A 172 25.11 1.05 0.56
CA SER A 172 26.25 1.82 1.08
C SER A 172 25.94 3.32 1.12
N ARG A 173 26.57 4.07 2.05
CA ARG A 173 26.35 5.52 2.20
C ARG A 173 26.56 6.29 0.88
N LYS A 174 27.44 5.80 0.01
CA LYS A 174 27.71 6.32 -1.34
C LYS A 174 26.57 6.01 -2.32
N GLN A 175 25.99 4.81 -2.28
CA GLN A 175 24.84 4.40 -3.10
C GLN A 175 23.55 5.12 -2.68
N ALA A 176 23.34 5.28 -1.37
CA ALA A 176 22.29 6.10 -0.80
C ALA A 176 22.39 7.54 -1.33
N LYS A 177 23.52 8.23 -1.10
CA LYS A 177 23.71 9.62 -1.56
C LYS A 177 23.52 9.77 -3.08
N ALA A 178 24.02 8.82 -3.88
CA ALA A 178 23.82 8.80 -5.32
C ALA A 178 22.34 8.66 -5.71
N ARG A 179 21.56 7.85 -5.00
CA ARG A 179 20.11 7.71 -5.22
C ARG A 179 19.29 8.89 -4.71
N ILE A 180 19.68 9.59 -3.62
CA ILE A 180 19.02 10.84 -3.18
C ILE A 180 19.19 11.86 -4.29
N LEU A 181 20.44 12.03 -4.76
CA LEU A 181 20.74 12.95 -5.85
C LEU A 181 20.04 12.52 -7.15
N GLN A 182 19.91 11.23 -7.42
CA GLN A 182 19.16 10.74 -8.58
C GLN A 182 17.65 10.96 -8.42
N ILE A 183 17.06 10.77 -7.24
CA ILE A 183 15.64 11.02 -6.99
C ILE A 183 15.35 12.52 -7.02
N GLU A 184 16.18 13.36 -6.41
CA GLU A 184 16.09 14.82 -6.49
C GLU A 184 16.27 15.32 -7.93
N ARG A 185 17.17 14.70 -8.69
CA ARG A 185 17.32 14.96 -10.13
C ARG A 185 16.16 14.42 -10.95
N ASN A 186 15.57 13.28 -10.61
CA ASN A 186 14.43 12.69 -11.33
C ASN A 186 13.13 13.43 -11.01
N ILE A 187 12.99 13.97 -9.79
CA ILE A 187 11.92 14.92 -9.41
C ILE A 187 12.08 16.23 -10.18
N LYS A 188 13.31 16.62 -10.54
CA LYS A 188 13.60 17.77 -11.40
C LYS A 188 13.59 17.46 -12.91
N ASN A 189 13.81 16.21 -13.31
CA ASN A 189 13.97 15.75 -14.69
C ASN A 189 13.41 14.33 -14.80
N ASP A 190 12.10 14.23 -15.00
CA ASP A 190 11.44 12.93 -15.15
C ASP A 190 11.81 12.33 -16.52
N LYS A 191 12.80 11.43 -16.54
CA LYS A 191 12.99 10.40 -17.59
C LYS A 191 14.08 9.40 -17.18
N LYS A 192 13.71 8.12 -17.25
CA LYS A 192 14.54 6.88 -17.27
C LYS A 192 14.98 6.28 -15.91
N ASN A 193 14.30 5.20 -15.48
CA ASN A 193 14.70 3.79 -15.69
C ASN A 193 14.26 2.77 -14.61
N ASN A 194 13.96 1.56 -15.11
CA ASN A 194 14.05 0.18 -14.56
C ASN A 194 13.19 -0.26 -13.36
N VAL A 195 12.06 -0.94 -13.63
CA VAL A 195 11.36 -1.85 -12.68
C VAL A 195 10.62 -2.97 -13.42
N LEU A 196 11.32 -3.95 -14.01
CA LEU A 196 10.70 -5.08 -14.73
C LEU A 196 10.36 -6.38 -13.92
N PRO A 197 10.64 -6.55 -12.61
CA PRO A 197 10.21 -7.78 -11.93
C PRO A 197 8.77 -7.75 -11.35
N PHE A 198 8.23 -6.56 -11.05
CA PHE A 198 6.94 -6.44 -10.34
C PHE A 198 5.72 -6.51 -11.27
N ALA A 199 5.84 -6.02 -12.50
CA ALA A 199 4.76 -6.02 -13.50
C ALA A 199 4.26 -7.45 -13.80
N LYS A 200 5.16 -8.44 -13.80
CA LYS A 200 4.82 -9.84 -14.09
C LYS A 200 3.88 -10.48 -13.05
N ASN A 201 4.01 -10.10 -11.77
CA ASN A 201 3.13 -10.63 -10.71
C ASN A 201 1.83 -9.83 -10.58
N PHE A 202 1.82 -8.54 -10.94
CA PHE A 202 0.62 -7.71 -10.87
C PHE A 202 -0.32 -7.89 -12.08
N VAL A 203 0.23 -8.13 -13.28
CA VAL A 203 -0.53 -8.34 -14.51
C VAL A 203 -1.17 -9.73 -14.56
N LYS A 204 -0.50 -10.78 -14.08
CA LYS A 204 -1.00 -12.15 -14.24
C LYS A 204 -2.19 -12.51 -13.34
N GLU A 205 -2.28 -11.98 -12.12
CA GLU A 205 -3.36 -12.33 -11.18
C GLU A 205 -4.49 -11.29 -11.06
N LYS A 206 -4.22 -10.00 -11.31
CA LYS A 206 -5.23 -8.93 -11.11
C LYS A 206 -5.76 -8.28 -12.38
N TRP A 207 -4.99 -8.19 -13.47
CA TRP A 207 -5.50 -7.57 -14.70
C TRP A 207 -6.49 -8.44 -15.46
N GLN A 208 -6.43 -9.78 -15.35
CA GLN A 208 -7.50 -10.64 -15.88
C GLN A 208 -8.83 -10.41 -15.15
N ASN A 209 -8.80 -10.13 -13.85
CA ASN A 209 -10.03 -9.84 -13.08
C ASN A 209 -10.52 -8.41 -13.32
N VAL A 210 -9.62 -7.42 -13.39
CA VAL A 210 -9.96 -6.02 -13.68
C VAL A 210 -10.44 -5.86 -15.13
N ALA A 211 -9.79 -6.46 -16.12
CA ALA A 211 -10.24 -6.44 -17.51
C ALA A 211 -11.58 -7.18 -17.70
N LYS A 212 -11.81 -8.27 -16.95
CA LYS A 212 -13.08 -9.00 -16.97
C LYS A 212 -14.21 -8.22 -16.28
N GLU A 213 -13.91 -7.51 -15.19
CA GLU A 213 -14.86 -6.58 -14.56
C GLU A 213 -15.14 -5.37 -15.45
N MET A 214 -14.13 -4.79 -16.12
CA MET A 214 -14.31 -3.68 -17.06
C MET A 214 -15.11 -4.10 -18.31
N TYR A 215 -14.92 -5.32 -18.80
CA TYR A 215 -15.71 -5.88 -19.91
C TYR A 215 -17.17 -6.19 -19.50
N LEU A 216 -17.39 -6.66 -18.27
CA LEU A 216 -18.73 -6.86 -17.70
C LEU A 216 -19.46 -5.54 -17.44
N ILE A 217 -18.73 -4.46 -17.16
CA ILE A 217 -19.29 -3.12 -17.01
C ILE A 217 -19.63 -2.54 -18.40
N SER A 218 -18.75 -2.70 -19.40
CA SER A 218 -19.01 -2.18 -20.76
C SER A 218 -20.14 -2.91 -21.50
N SER A 219 -20.27 -4.22 -21.31
CA SER A 219 -21.34 -5.03 -21.91
C SER A 219 -22.72 -4.81 -21.30
N LYS A 220 -22.81 -4.23 -20.09
CA LYS A 220 -24.08 -3.85 -19.45
C LYS A 220 -24.53 -2.43 -19.80
N THR A 221 -23.62 -1.58 -20.27
CA THR A 221 -23.94 -0.24 -20.79
C THR A 221 -24.39 -0.22 -22.24
N GLU A 222 -24.30 -1.34 -22.98
CA GLU A 222 -24.83 -1.48 -24.34
C GLU A 222 -26.25 -2.10 -24.39
N LEU A 223 -26.85 -2.38 -23.23
CA LEU A 223 -28.20 -2.95 -23.10
C LEU A 223 -29.12 -2.12 -22.17
N ALA A 224 -28.81 -0.83 -21.96
CA ALA A 224 -29.66 0.12 -21.25
C ALA A 224 -29.97 1.35 -22.11
#